data_AF-A0A497TYK6-F1
#
_entry.id   AF-A0A497TYK6-F1
#
_cell.length_a   1.000
_cell.length_b   1.000
_cell.length_c   1.000
_cell.angle_alpha   90.00
_cell.angle_beta   90.00
_cell.angle_gamma   90.00
#
_symmetry.space_group_name_H-M   'P 1'
#
loop_
_entity.id
_entity.type
_entity.pdbx_description
1 polymer ?
#
loop_
_entity_poly.entity_id
_entity_poly.type
_entity_poly.pdbx_seq_one_letter_code
_entity_poly.pdbx_strand_id
1 'polypeptide(L)'
;MRKIFYILLFPLIINCSKNNNSDTVSEEDIYSILNFVISTELPRFSNTPGKSYITESFTNFSLSSQEEYLNNNPDSLFNKKDIEFIHQQMEDAVDFKLNQNFIKSKTVISFDSLLKLRNKGERTWKFWERFSKKYGKHEYFSISKPLFSVDKKTAIVSYGFHCGSLCGEGLTEIYRLVNEKWIRIKTIETWVS
;
A
#
# COMPACT_ATOMS: atom_id res chain seq x y z
N MET A 1 -23.87 -72.09 -8.69
CA MET A 1 -23.45 -70.97 -9.57
C MET A 1 -23.44 -69.68 -8.73
N ARG A 2 -22.31 -69.34 -8.10
CA ARG A 2 -22.15 -68.09 -7.32
C ARG A 2 -21.72 -66.96 -8.26
N LYS A 3 -22.55 -65.94 -8.42
CA LYS A 3 -22.24 -64.73 -9.17
C LYS A 3 -21.41 -63.81 -8.27
N ILE A 4 -20.17 -63.51 -8.66
CA ILE A 4 -19.33 -62.50 -8.00
C ILE A 4 -19.60 -61.16 -8.71
N PHE A 5 -20.14 -60.21 -7.97
CA PHE A 5 -20.31 -58.82 -8.41
C PHE A 5 -18.98 -58.09 -8.29
N TYR A 6 -18.40 -57.65 -9.41
CA TYR A 6 -17.28 -56.73 -9.40
C TYR A 6 -17.81 -55.30 -9.21
N ILE A 7 -17.53 -54.71 -8.06
CA ILE A 7 -17.76 -53.28 -7.80
C ILE A 7 -16.64 -52.51 -8.51
N LEU A 8 -16.98 -51.88 -9.64
CA LEU A 8 -16.14 -50.92 -10.34
C LEU A 8 -16.03 -49.64 -9.50
N LEU A 9 -14.91 -49.49 -8.80
CA LEU A 9 -14.55 -48.28 -8.08
C LEU A 9 -14.06 -47.25 -9.10
N PHE A 10 -14.98 -46.41 -9.58
CA PHE A 10 -14.65 -45.26 -10.43
C PHE A 10 -13.82 -44.26 -9.60
N PRO A 11 -12.58 -43.93 -9.98
CA PRO A 11 -11.89 -42.83 -9.35
C PRO A 11 -12.60 -41.54 -9.74
N LEU A 12 -13.20 -40.88 -8.75
CA LEU A 12 -13.65 -39.49 -8.85
C LEU A 12 -12.42 -38.63 -9.13
N ILE A 13 -12.20 -38.35 -10.42
CA ILE A 13 -11.22 -37.36 -10.85
C ILE A 13 -11.81 -36.01 -10.44
N ILE A 14 -11.42 -35.54 -9.25
CA ILE A 14 -11.72 -34.17 -8.81
C ILE A 14 -10.94 -33.27 -9.75
N ASN A 15 -11.62 -32.81 -10.80
CA ASN A 15 -11.13 -31.77 -11.69
C ASN A 15 -11.15 -30.45 -10.92
N CYS A 16 -10.13 -30.22 -10.09
CA CYS A 16 -9.81 -28.90 -9.59
C CYS A 16 -9.34 -28.07 -10.79
N SER A 17 -10.27 -27.41 -11.49
CA SER A 17 -9.90 -26.29 -12.32
C SER A 17 -9.40 -25.19 -11.38
N LYS A 18 -8.10 -25.15 -11.12
CA LYS A 18 -7.45 -23.92 -10.67
C LYS A 18 -7.78 -22.89 -11.74
N ASN A 19 -8.70 -22.00 -11.42
CA ASN A 19 -9.00 -20.84 -12.23
C ASN A 19 -7.72 -19.99 -12.17
N ASN A 20 -6.84 -20.18 -13.15
CA ASN A 20 -5.65 -19.35 -13.33
C ASN A 20 -6.12 -18.00 -13.90
N ASN A 21 -6.86 -17.23 -13.11
CA ASN A 21 -7.13 -15.86 -13.48
C ASN A 21 -5.89 -15.03 -13.17
N SER A 22 -5.49 -14.20 -14.13
CA SER A 22 -4.47 -13.16 -13.99
C SER A 22 -4.94 -11.99 -13.08
N ASP A 23 -5.79 -12.26 -12.09
CA ASP A 23 -6.53 -11.27 -11.29
C ASP A 23 -5.70 -10.73 -10.11
N THR A 24 -4.47 -11.18 -9.91
CA THR A 24 -3.61 -10.68 -8.82
C THR A 24 -2.71 -9.55 -9.30
N VAL A 25 -2.57 -8.51 -8.47
CA VAL A 25 -1.58 -7.43 -8.66
C VAL A 25 -0.20 -8.00 -8.33
N SER A 26 0.77 -7.83 -9.24
CA SER A 26 2.12 -8.35 -9.06
C SER A 26 3.00 -7.40 -8.21
N GLU A 27 4.13 -7.90 -7.71
CA GLU A 27 5.14 -7.04 -7.08
C GLU A 27 5.68 -5.98 -8.05
N GLU A 28 5.83 -6.33 -9.34
CA GLU A 28 6.25 -5.37 -10.35
C GLU A 28 5.27 -4.21 -10.49
N ASP A 29 3.97 -4.50 -10.54
CA ASP A 29 2.91 -3.49 -10.58
C ASP A 29 2.99 -2.57 -9.34
N ILE A 30 3.05 -3.16 -8.15
CA ILE A 30 3.13 -2.45 -6.86
C ILE A 30 4.36 -1.55 -6.82
N TYR A 31 5.55 -2.10 -7.05
CA TYR A 31 6.79 -1.36 -6.88
C TYR A 31 7.09 -0.40 -8.03
N SER A 32 6.46 -0.57 -9.20
CA SER A 32 6.49 0.42 -10.29
C SER A 32 5.93 1.77 -9.81
N ILE A 33 4.71 1.79 -9.26
CA ILE A 33 4.12 3.02 -8.76
C ILE A 33 4.74 3.50 -7.45
N LEU A 34 5.08 2.61 -6.52
CA LEU A 34 5.71 3.03 -5.27
C LEU A 34 7.03 3.77 -5.54
N ASN A 35 7.90 3.22 -6.39
CA ASN A 35 9.15 3.91 -6.73
C ASN A 35 8.92 5.23 -7.47
N PHE A 36 7.86 5.33 -8.29
CA PHE A 36 7.47 6.60 -8.89
C PHE A 36 7.10 7.63 -7.82
N VAL A 37 6.16 7.33 -6.92
CA VAL A 37 5.72 8.23 -5.85
C VAL A 37 6.90 8.63 -4.97
N ILE A 38 7.74 7.66 -4.58
CA ILE A 38 8.90 7.88 -3.71
C ILE A 38 9.94 8.81 -4.35
N SER A 39 10.15 8.71 -5.67
CA SER A 39 11.17 9.49 -6.37
C SER A 39 10.68 10.85 -6.88
N THR A 40 9.36 11.04 -7.06
CA THR A 40 8.81 12.24 -7.72
C THR A 40 7.90 13.08 -6.83
N GLU A 41 7.16 12.45 -5.91
CA GLU A 41 6.20 13.14 -5.05
C GLU A 41 6.79 13.41 -3.67
N LEU A 42 7.42 12.41 -3.03
CA LEU A 42 7.98 12.56 -1.68
C LEU A 42 9.05 13.64 -1.51
N PRO A 43 9.93 13.94 -2.50
CA PRO A 43 10.90 15.03 -2.35
C PRO A 43 10.28 16.42 -2.16
N ARG A 44 8.99 16.59 -2.43
CA ARG A 44 8.29 17.87 -2.24
C ARG A 44 8.14 18.26 -0.76
N PHE A 45 8.15 17.28 0.15
CA PHE A 45 8.00 17.52 1.59
C PHE A 45 9.33 17.76 2.30
N SER A 46 10.41 17.12 1.83
CA SER A 46 11.72 17.26 2.42
C SER A 46 12.83 17.03 1.41
N ASN A 47 13.78 17.98 1.41
CA ASN A 47 15.02 17.92 0.64
C ASN A 47 16.24 17.63 1.53
N THR A 48 16.02 17.08 2.75
CA THR A 48 17.10 16.85 3.70
C THR A 48 18.16 15.90 3.11
N PRO A 49 19.44 16.32 3.02
CA PRO A 49 20.50 15.48 2.45
C PRO A 49 20.74 14.20 3.26
N GLY A 50 21.15 13.12 2.59
CA GLY A 50 21.55 11.85 3.21
C GLY A 50 20.46 10.77 3.25
N LYS A 51 20.65 9.74 4.09
CA LYS A 51 19.71 8.61 4.18
C LYS A 51 18.34 9.09 4.68
N SER A 52 17.30 8.78 3.92
CA SER A 52 15.89 9.02 4.25
C SER A 52 15.19 7.67 4.45
N TYR A 53 14.27 7.64 5.41
CA TYR A 53 13.58 6.42 5.81
C TYR A 53 12.15 6.39 5.30
N ILE A 54 11.66 5.20 4.95
CA ILE A 54 10.27 4.97 4.58
C ILE A 54 9.70 3.75 5.30
N THR A 55 8.43 3.83 5.67
CA THR A 55 7.69 2.77 6.36
C THR A 55 6.33 2.54 5.69
N GLU A 56 5.67 1.46 6.07
CA GLU A 56 4.28 1.22 5.70
C GLU A 56 3.36 2.25 6.37
N SER A 57 2.35 2.74 5.65
CA SER A 57 1.34 3.64 6.22
C SER A 57 0.47 2.94 7.26
N PHE A 58 -0.11 3.72 8.18
CA PHE A 58 -1.13 3.24 9.09
C PHE A 58 -2.41 2.96 8.30
N THR A 59 -2.62 1.68 8.00
CA THR A 59 -3.58 1.18 7.00
C THR A 59 -5.00 1.63 7.26
N ASN A 60 -5.46 1.65 8.52
CA ASN A 60 -6.85 2.01 8.83
C ASN A 60 -7.25 3.45 8.45
N PHE A 61 -6.34 4.43 8.58
CA PHE A 61 -6.65 5.82 8.21
C PHE A 61 -6.58 6.00 6.68
N SER A 62 -5.62 5.34 6.04
CA SER A 62 -5.47 5.37 4.59
C SER A 62 -6.68 4.80 3.86
N LEU A 63 -7.25 3.71 4.37
CA LEU A 63 -8.35 3.00 3.71
C LEU A 63 -9.69 3.74 3.81
N SER A 64 -9.95 4.47 4.91
CA SER A 64 -11.26 5.12 5.11
C SER A 64 -11.55 6.22 4.10
N SER A 65 -10.57 7.06 3.76
CA SER A 65 -10.80 8.12 2.76
C SER A 65 -10.88 7.59 1.33
N GLN A 66 -10.19 6.48 1.06
CA GLN A 66 -10.29 5.77 -0.22
C GLN A 66 -11.68 5.15 -0.38
N GLU A 67 -12.19 4.50 0.66
CA GLU A 67 -13.54 3.93 0.69
C GLU A 67 -14.62 5.01 0.56
N GLU A 68 -14.50 6.11 1.31
CA GLU A 68 -15.41 7.25 1.20
C GLU A 68 -15.44 7.81 -0.23
N TYR A 69 -14.27 7.95 -0.85
CA TYR A 69 -14.18 8.39 -2.24
C TYR A 69 -14.91 7.44 -3.19
N LEU A 70 -14.65 6.13 -3.08
CA LEU A 70 -15.22 5.13 -3.99
C LEU A 70 -16.75 5.02 -3.83
N ASN A 71 -17.27 5.16 -2.62
CA ASN A 71 -18.70 5.02 -2.34
C ASN A 71 -19.52 6.27 -2.67
N ASN A 72 -18.95 7.47 -2.55
CA ASN A 72 -19.70 8.72 -2.62
C ASN A 72 -19.49 9.53 -3.91
N ASN A 73 -18.59 9.11 -4.81
CA ASN A 73 -18.29 9.86 -6.04
C ASN A 73 -18.93 9.19 -7.27
N PRO A 74 -20.07 9.69 -7.79
CA PRO A 74 -20.71 9.14 -9.00
C PRO A 74 -19.84 9.32 -10.26
N ASP A 75 -18.95 10.31 -10.27
CA ASP A 75 -17.96 10.55 -11.33
C ASP A 75 -16.61 9.88 -11.01
N SER A 76 -16.64 8.72 -10.36
CA SER A 76 -15.42 7.97 -10.05
C SER A 76 -14.61 7.68 -11.32
N LEU A 77 -13.28 7.79 -11.20
CA LEU A 77 -12.34 7.39 -12.26
C LEU A 77 -12.29 5.87 -12.43
N PHE A 78 -13.02 5.14 -11.58
CA PHE A 78 -13.11 3.69 -11.52
C PHE A 78 -14.53 3.25 -11.89
N ASN A 79 -14.63 2.25 -12.76
CA ASN A 79 -15.93 1.63 -13.03
C ASN A 79 -16.31 0.65 -11.88
N LYS A 80 -17.53 0.11 -11.91
CA LYS A 80 -18.02 -0.79 -10.86
C LYS A 80 -17.09 -1.99 -10.59
N LYS A 81 -16.52 -2.60 -11.64
CA LYS A 81 -15.60 -3.75 -11.48
C LYS A 81 -14.28 -3.33 -10.84
N ASP A 82 -13.78 -2.14 -11.18
CA ASP A 82 -12.60 -1.58 -10.53
C ASP A 82 -12.84 -1.34 -9.04
N ILE A 83 -14.01 -0.80 -8.68
CA ILE A 83 -14.37 -0.56 -7.27
C ILE A 83 -14.45 -1.88 -6.50
N GLU A 84 -15.13 -2.89 -7.05
CA GLU A 84 -15.21 -4.23 -6.46
C GLU A 84 -13.81 -4.85 -6.29
N PHE A 85 -12.94 -4.70 -7.28
CA PHE A 85 -11.57 -5.20 -7.23
C PHE A 85 -10.69 -4.42 -6.23
N ILE A 86 -10.89 -3.11 -6.10
CA ILE A 86 -10.20 -2.28 -5.10
C ILE A 86 -10.62 -2.71 -3.70
N HIS A 87 -11.92 -2.90 -3.44
CA HIS A 87 -12.40 -3.37 -2.14
C HIS A 87 -11.79 -4.73 -1.75
N GLN A 88 -11.65 -5.66 -2.70
CA GLN A 88 -10.95 -6.93 -2.45
C GLN A 88 -9.48 -6.73 -2.06
N GLN A 89 -8.79 -5.76 -2.67
CA GLN A 89 -7.39 -5.47 -2.34
C GLN A 89 -7.22 -4.83 -0.96
N MET A 90 -8.23 -4.15 -0.42
CA MET A 90 -8.16 -3.44 0.86
C MET A 90 -8.00 -4.41 2.04
N GLU A 91 -8.58 -5.61 1.97
CA GLU A 91 -8.42 -6.64 2.99
C GLU A 91 -6.93 -7.02 3.14
N ASP A 92 -6.26 -7.31 2.02
CA ASP A 92 -4.84 -7.64 1.97
C ASP A 92 -3.91 -6.42 2.09
N ALA A 93 -4.45 -5.20 2.14
CA ALA A 93 -3.65 -3.99 2.31
C ALA A 93 -3.23 -3.78 3.77
N VAL A 94 -3.99 -4.34 4.72
CA VAL A 94 -3.74 -4.20 6.16
C VAL A 94 -2.40 -4.79 6.58
N ASP A 95 -2.03 -5.93 5.99
CA ASP A 95 -0.81 -6.67 6.32
C ASP A 95 0.36 -6.38 5.36
N PHE A 96 0.23 -5.39 4.48
CA PHE A 96 1.28 -5.03 3.53
C PHE A 96 2.58 -4.69 4.24
N LYS A 97 3.70 -5.19 3.70
CA LYS A 97 5.07 -4.88 4.15
C LYS A 97 5.92 -4.45 2.97
N LEU A 98 6.66 -3.36 3.14
CA LEU A 98 7.63 -2.90 2.17
C LEU A 98 8.84 -3.84 2.15
N ASN A 99 9.28 -4.19 0.95
CA ASN A 99 10.47 -4.98 0.72
C ASN A 99 11.59 -4.07 0.21
N GLN A 100 12.66 -3.97 1.00
CA GLN A 100 13.83 -3.14 0.68
C GLN A 100 14.44 -3.44 -0.69
N ASN A 101 14.36 -4.69 -1.18
CA ASN A 101 14.96 -5.09 -2.45
C ASN A 101 14.32 -4.38 -3.66
N PHE A 102 13.07 -3.93 -3.53
CA PHE A 102 12.37 -3.24 -4.60
C PHE A 102 12.34 -1.71 -4.43
N ILE A 103 12.70 -1.18 -3.26
CA ILE A 103 12.71 0.27 -2.99
C ILE A 103 14.10 0.83 -3.27
N LYS A 104 14.20 1.75 -4.24
CA LYS A 104 15.49 2.20 -4.79
C LYS A 104 16.15 3.35 -4.03
N SER A 105 15.37 4.32 -3.54
CA SER A 105 15.89 5.63 -3.11
C SER A 105 15.77 5.90 -1.60
N LYS A 106 15.19 4.98 -0.82
CA LYS A 106 15.00 5.13 0.62
C LYS A 106 15.31 3.83 1.37
N THR A 107 15.69 3.97 2.64
CA THR A 107 15.86 2.84 3.54
C THR A 107 14.51 2.48 4.15
N VAL A 108 14.08 1.24 3.95
CA VAL A 108 12.84 0.70 4.52
C VAL A 108 13.07 0.42 6.01
N ILE A 109 12.17 0.95 6.84
CA ILE A 109 12.02 0.59 8.24
C ILE A 109 10.60 0.07 8.43
N SER A 110 10.46 -1.13 8.99
CA SER A 110 9.12 -1.69 9.21
C SER A 110 8.37 -0.86 10.24
N PHE A 111 7.06 -0.73 10.06
CA PHE A 111 6.19 -0.04 11.02
C PHE A 111 6.31 -0.65 12.44
N ASP A 112 6.47 -1.96 12.54
CA ASP A 112 6.69 -2.67 13.81
C ASP A 112 7.98 -2.20 14.52
N SER A 113 9.01 -1.82 13.77
CA SER A 113 10.25 -1.27 14.32
C SER A 113 10.04 0.14 14.89
N LEU A 114 9.15 0.93 14.29
CA LEU A 114 8.75 2.25 14.81
C LEU A 114 7.89 2.11 16.06
N LEU A 115 6.95 1.16 16.08
CA LEU A 115 6.10 0.89 17.23
C LEU A 115 6.91 0.57 18.49
N LYS A 116 8.04 -0.14 18.37
CA LYS A 116 8.95 -0.45 19.47
C LYS A 116 9.60 0.78 20.10
N LEU A 117 9.60 1.94 19.43
CA LEU A 117 10.10 3.20 20.00
C LEU A 117 9.05 3.95 20.82
N ARG A 118 7.78 3.54 20.71
CA ARG A 118 6.65 4.16 21.40
C ARG A 118 6.30 3.37 22.66
N ASN A 119 6.28 4.06 23.81
CA ASN A 119 5.72 3.52 25.03
C ASN A 119 4.30 4.07 25.24
N LYS A 120 3.40 3.22 25.73
CA LYS A 120 2.02 3.61 26.03
C LYS A 120 2.01 4.71 27.11
N GLY A 121 1.23 5.77 26.87
CA GLY A 121 1.07 6.89 27.81
C GLY A 121 2.19 7.93 27.79
N GLU A 122 3.23 7.76 26.96
CA GLU A 122 4.27 8.77 26.80
C GLU A 122 3.92 9.86 25.79
N ARG A 123 4.47 11.06 26.03
CA ARG A 123 4.37 12.18 25.08
C ARG A 123 5.12 11.84 23.78
N THR A 124 4.56 12.28 22.65
CA THR A 124 5.09 12.04 21.30
C THR A 124 6.55 12.46 21.12
N TRP A 125 7.02 13.52 21.79
CA TRP A 125 8.41 13.97 21.66
C TRP A 125 9.45 12.92 22.12
N LYS A 126 9.08 12.02 23.04
CA LYS A 126 9.96 10.92 23.47
C LYS A 126 10.16 9.87 22.39
N PHE A 127 9.13 9.62 21.56
CA PHE A 127 9.29 8.78 20.37
C PHE A 127 10.32 9.40 19.44
N TRP A 128 10.20 10.71 19.17
CA TRP A 128 11.11 11.42 18.28
C TRP A 128 12.54 11.51 18.81
N GLU A 129 12.74 11.65 20.12
CA GLU A 129 14.06 11.57 20.75
C GLU A 129 14.71 10.20 20.49
N ARG A 130 13.97 9.10 20.71
CA ARG A 130 14.46 7.74 20.46
C ARG A 130 14.69 7.46 18.98
N PHE A 131 13.80 7.93 18.12
CA PHE A 131 13.95 7.84 16.67
C PHE A 131 15.21 8.55 16.21
N SER A 132 15.41 9.81 16.64
CA SER A 132 16.59 10.61 16.31
C SER A 132 17.87 9.97 16.82
N LYS A 133 17.86 9.44 18.05
CA LYS A 133 19.01 8.72 18.62
C LYS A 133 19.36 7.46 17.84
N LYS A 134 18.37 6.73 17.34
CA LYS A 134 18.56 5.45 16.63
C LYS A 134 18.94 5.63 15.16
N TYR A 135 18.31 6.58 14.48
CA TYR A 135 18.39 6.74 13.02
C TYR A 135 19.14 7.99 12.58
N GLY A 136 19.54 8.87 13.51
CA GLY A 136 20.28 10.10 13.21
C GLY A 136 19.48 11.12 12.40
N LYS A 137 18.16 10.98 12.34
CA LYS A 137 17.22 11.82 11.57
C LYS A 137 16.01 12.15 12.41
N HIS A 138 15.37 13.28 12.13
CA HIS A 138 14.12 13.71 12.77
C HIS A 138 12.95 13.67 11.80
N GLU A 139 13.01 12.78 10.81
CA GLU A 139 11.98 12.65 9.78
C GLU A 139 11.94 11.24 9.20
N TYR A 140 10.76 10.83 8.71
CA TYR A 140 10.58 9.65 7.87
C TYR A 140 9.31 9.81 7.00
N PHE A 141 9.18 8.93 6.02
CA PHE A 141 8.01 8.85 5.15
C PHE A 141 7.19 7.60 5.44
N SER A 142 5.89 7.64 5.16
CA SER A 142 5.02 6.46 5.14
C SER A 142 4.33 6.32 3.79
N ILE A 143 4.06 5.10 3.34
CA ILE A 143 3.32 4.85 2.09
C ILE A 143 2.42 3.61 2.22
N SER A 144 1.21 3.67 1.67
CA SER A 144 0.25 2.57 1.69
C SER A 144 0.59 1.52 0.63
N LYS A 145 -0.02 0.34 0.72
CA LYS A 145 -0.18 -0.53 -0.44
C LYS A 145 -0.99 0.25 -1.49
N PRO A 146 -0.57 0.30 -2.77
CA PRO A 146 -1.39 0.87 -3.83
C PRO A 146 -2.62 -0.01 -4.08
N LEU A 147 -3.77 0.60 -4.35
CA LEU A 147 -5.01 -0.09 -4.74
C LEU A 147 -5.28 0.14 -6.22
N PHE A 148 -5.30 -0.91 -7.02
CA PHE A 148 -5.34 -0.83 -8.48
C PHE A 148 -6.74 -1.02 -9.08
N SER A 149 -6.99 -0.41 -10.23
CA SER A 149 -8.03 -0.83 -11.17
C SER A 149 -7.77 -2.25 -11.67
N VAL A 150 -8.78 -2.91 -12.26
CA VAL A 150 -8.67 -4.29 -12.79
C VAL A 150 -7.56 -4.39 -13.85
N ASP A 151 -7.43 -3.36 -14.69
CA ASP A 151 -6.40 -3.30 -15.74
C ASP A 151 -5.01 -2.87 -15.23
N LYS A 152 -4.89 -2.56 -13.93
CA LYS A 152 -3.66 -2.11 -13.24
C LYS A 152 -3.08 -0.80 -13.76
N LYS A 153 -3.82 -0.06 -14.59
CA LYS A 153 -3.37 1.22 -15.16
C LYS A 153 -3.77 2.43 -14.34
N THR A 154 -4.64 2.28 -13.36
CA THR A 154 -5.00 3.34 -12.42
C THR A 154 -4.80 2.82 -11.00
N ALA A 155 -4.26 3.63 -10.10
CA ALA A 155 -4.06 3.22 -8.72
C ALA A 155 -4.25 4.36 -7.73
N ILE A 156 -4.72 4.02 -6.53
CA ILE A 156 -4.83 4.93 -5.39
C ILE A 156 -3.67 4.66 -4.45
N VAL A 157 -2.95 5.70 -4.03
CA VAL A 157 -1.83 5.62 -3.10
C VAL A 157 -1.97 6.70 -2.06
N SER A 158 -1.84 6.32 -0.78
CA SER A 158 -1.69 7.28 0.31
C SER A 158 -0.25 7.29 0.80
N TYR A 159 0.27 8.46 1.09
CA TYR A 159 1.62 8.63 1.63
C TYR A 159 1.69 9.84 2.54
N GLY A 160 2.70 9.86 3.41
CA GLY A 160 2.87 10.91 4.39
C GLY A 160 4.32 11.19 4.71
N PHE A 161 4.57 12.42 5.15
CA PHE A 161 5.80 12.92 5.70
C PHE A 161 5.62 13.19 7.19
N HIS A 162 6.56 12.71 8.00
CA HIS A 162 6.52 12.83 9.46
C HIS A 162 7.83 13.49 9.90
N CYS A 163 7.77 14.59 10.64
CA CYS A 163 8.94 15.42 10.97
C CYS A 163 8.95 16.00 12.39
N GLY A 164 8.23 15.39 13.32
CA GLY A 164 8.15 15.85 14.70
C GLY A 164 6.76 15.65 15.30
N SER A 165 6.56 16.15 16.53
CA SER A 165 5.29 15.92 17.26
C SER A 165 4.10 16.72 16.72
N LEU A 166 4.37 17.81 16.01
CA LEU A 166 3.39 18.74 15.41
C LEU A 166 3.85 19.10 13.98
N CYS A 167 4.48 18.14 13.31
CA CYS A 167 5.09 18.33 12.02
C CYS A 167 4.83 17.05 11.22
N GLY A 168 3.92 17.18 10.27
CA GLY A 168 3.63 16.12 9.33
C GLY A 168 2.52 16.54 8.40
N GLU A 169 2.53 15.91 7.23
CA GLU A 169 1.52 16.10 6.20
C GLU A 169 1.39 14.81 5.41
N GLY A 170 0.26 14.63 4.74
CA GLY A 170 0.08 13.49 3.86
C GLY A 170 -1.09 13.65 2.93
N LEU A 171 -1.09 12.80 1.91
CA LEU A 171 -2.03 12.86 0.81
C LEU A 171 -2.51 11.47 0.46
N THR A 172 -3.73 11.40 -0.05
CA THR A 172 -4.26 10.27 -0.78
C THR A 172 -4.51 10.72 -2.21
N GLU A 173 -3.88 10.06 -3.18
CA GLU A 173 -3.91 10.49 -4.59
C GLU A 173 -4.18 9.32 -5.53
N ILE A 174 -4.72 9.64 -6.70
CA ILE A 174 -4.94 8.71 -7.81
C ILE A 174 -3.89 8.97 -8.88
N TYR A 175 -3.34 7.89 -9.42
CA TYR A 175 -2.36 7.90 -10.51
C TYR A 175 -2.84 7.07 -11.69
N ARG A 176 -2.36 7.41 -12.88
CA ARG A 176 -2.57 6.64 -14.12
C ARG A 176 -1.26 6.31 -14.81
N LEU A 177 -1.12 5.10 -15.30
CA LEU A 177 -0.01 4.66 -16.15
C LEU A 177 -0.32 5.03 -17.61
N VAL A 178 0.45 5.97 -18.16
CA VAL A 178 0.34 6.44 -19.54
C VAL A 178 1.70 6.33 -20.19
N ASN A 179 1.81 5.58 -21.29
CA ASN A 179 3.06 5.36 -22.02
C ASN A 179 4.21 4.94 -21.08
N GLU A 180 3.95 3.92 -20.25
CA GLU A 180 4.90 3.34 -19.28
C GLU A 180 5.36 4.31 -18.17
N LYS A 181 4.67 5.45 -18.01
CA LYS A 181 4.95 6.43 -16.96
C LYS A 181 3.72 6.70 -16.12
N TRP A 182 3.88 6.64 -14.81
CA TRP A 182 2.85 7.07 -13.89
C TRP A 182 2.73 8.59 -13.91
N ILE A 183 1.49 9.07 -13.88
CA ILE A 183 1.14 10.49 -13.72
C ILE A 183 0.09 10.61 -12.63
N ARG A 184 0.18 11.63 -11.78
CA ARG A 184 -0.90 11.96 -10.85
C ARG A 184 -2.06 12.55 -11.63
N ILE A 185 -3.27 12.06 -11.36
CA ILE A 185 -4.50 12.55 -11.99
C ILE A 185 -5.44 13.27 -11.02
N LYS A 186 -5.40 12.93 -9.71
CA LYS A 186 -6.29 13.53 -8.72
C LYS A 186 -5.72 13.41 -7.30
N THR A 187 -5.98 14.40 -6.46
CA THR A 187 -5.82 14.32 -5.00
C THR A 187 -7.20 14.12 -4.39
N ILE A 188 -7.36 13.06 -3.58
CA ILE A 188 -8.61 12.71 -2.89
C ILE A 188 -8.67 13.39 -1.53
N GLU A 189 -7.56 13.36 -0.79
CA GLU A 189 -7.49 13.83 0.59
C GLU A 189 -6.11 14.41 0.87
N THR A 190 -6.07 15.40 1.75
CA THR A 190 -4.84 15.94 2.35
C THR A 190 -5.02 16.11 3.85
N TRP A 191 -3.98 15.86 4.64
CA TRP A 191 -3.93 16.20 6.06
C TRP A 191 -2.62 16.92 6.38
N VAL A 192 -2.68 17.81 7.38
CA VAL A 192 -1.53 18.56 7.92
C VAL A 192 -1.70 18.62 9.43
N SER A 193 -0.62 18.42 10.18
CA SER A 193 -0.58 18.52 11.64
C SER A 193 -0.06 19.86 12.14
#